data_AF-A0A0M3INL9-F1
#
_entry.id   AF-A0A0M3INL9-F1
#
_cell.length_a   1.000
_cell.length_b   1.000
_cell.length_c   1.000
_cell.angle_alpha   90.00
_cell.angle_beta   90.00
_cell.angle_gamma   90.00
#
_symmetry.space_group_name_H-M   'P 1'
#
loop_
_entity.id
_entity.type
_entity.pdbx_description
1 polymer ?
#
loop_
_entity_poly.entity_id
_entity_poly.type
_entity_poly.pdbx_seq_one_letter_code
_entity_poly.pdbx_strand_id
1 'polypeptide(L)'
;MRQGKTMLVALIGALFIAYAYAAAAVMPVTVGGDAVIKFGAEVNEILQVVGGPDDRQPIVKDGKLTDLGRQKFGERATFADGTLTIRKLQESDLTDFFYQIANKPMVITLQSKQ
;
A
#
# COMPACT_ATOMS: atom_id res chain seq x y z
N MET A 1 29.30 -39.43 -5.25
CA MET A 1 27.99 -38.98 -4.72
C MET A 1 28.00 -37.60 -4.01
N ARG A 2 28.94 -36.68 -4.31
CA ARG A 2 29.02 -35.36 -3.62
C ARG A 2 28.45 -34.18 -4.42
N GLN A 3 28.36 -34.27 -5.76
CA GLN A 3 27.95 -33.13 -6.59
C GLN A 3 26.44 -32.96 -6.78
N GLY A 4 25.65 -34.04 -6.67
CA GLY A 4 24.18 -33.95 -6.80
C GLY A 4 23.49 -33.20 -5.65
N LYS A 5 24.08 -33.18 -4.45
CA LYS A 5 23.51 -32.46 -3.29
C LYS A 5 23.78 -30.96 -3.36
N THR A 6 24.94 -30.54 -3.87
CA THR A 6 25.33 -29.12 -3.96
C THR A 6 24.53 -28.37 -5.02
N MET A 7 24.22 -29.03 -6.14
CA MET A 7 23.42 -28.43 -7.22
C MET A 7 21.95 -28.23 -6.82
N LEU A 8 21.39 -29.12 -5.99
CA LEU A 8 20.01 -29.02 -5.49
C LEU A 8 19.83 -27.81 -4.53
N VAL A 9 20.82 -27.56 -3.67
CA VAL A 9 20.80 -26.42 -2.73
C VAL A 9 20.90 -25.08 -3.46
N ALA A 10 21.72 -25.00 -4.52
CA ALA A 10 21.84 -23.80 -5.33
C ALA A 10 20.55 -23.47 -6.11
N LEU A 11 19.86 -24.49 -6.63
CA LEU A 11 18.61 -24.32 -7.38
C LEU A 11 17.46 -23.83 -6.47
N ILE A 12 17.38 -24.37 -5.25
CA ILE A 12 16.40 -23.93 -4.24
C ILE A 12 16.69 -22.49 -3.82
N GLY A 13 17.97 -22.14 -3.58
CA GLY A 13 18.37 -20.76 -3.24
C GLY A 13 17.98 -19.74 -4.32
N ALA A 14 18.16 -20.07 -5.60
CA ALA A 14 17.76 -19.20 -6.71
C ALA A 14 16.23 -19.03 -6.83
N LEU A 15 15.44 -20.07 -6.52
CA LEU A 15 13.98 -19.99 -6.49
C LEU A 15 13.44 -19.08 -5.38
N PHE A 16 14.13 -18.96 -4.24
CA PHE A 16 13.74 -18.07 -3.14
C PHE A 16 13.97 -16.58 -3.44
N ILE A 17 15.01 -16.24 -4.22
CA ILE A 17 15.35 -14.82 -4.50
C ILE A 17 14.33 -14.18 -5.47
N ALA A 18 13.68 -14.96 -6.33
CA ALA A 18 12.70 -14.44 -7.29
C ALA A 18 11.35 -14.00 -6.68
N TYR A 19 11.08 -14.35 -5.41
CA TYR A 19 9.73 -14.24 -4.85
C TYR A 19 9.43 -12.90 -4.14
N ALA A 20 10.42 -12.15 -3.66
CA ALA A 20 10.19 -10.97 -2.81
C ALA A 20 10.53 -9.64 -3.50
N TYR A 21 9.77 -9.27 -4.53
CA TYR A 21 9.75 -7.89 -5.02
C TYR A 21 8.69 -7.11 -4.24
N ALA A 22 9.12 -6.11 -3.48
CA ALA A 22 8.27 -5.12 -2.82
C ALA A 22 8.68 -3.73 -3.32
N ALA A 23 7.76 -2.77 -3.37
CA ALA A 23 8.11 -1.38 -3.67
C ALA A 23 7.55 -0.41 -2.63
N ALA A 24 8.29 0.67 -2.41
CA ALA A 24 7.91 1.77 -1.53
C ALA A 24 8.08 3.09 -2.28
N ALA A 25 7.12 3.99 -2.13
CA ALA A 25 7.17 5.34 -2.66
C ALA A 25 6.79 6.35 -1.58
N VAL A 26 7.48 7.49 -1.56
CA VAL A 26 7.11 8.63 -0.72
C VAL A 26 6.45 9.68 -1.62
N MET A 27 5.24 10.10 -1.28
CA MET A 27 4.52 11.15 -2.00
C MET A 27 4.47 12.43 -1.15
N PRO A 28 5.18 13.49 -1.57
CA PRO A 28 5.15 14.77 -0.88
C PRO A 28 3.82 15.51 -1.15
N VAL A 29 3.13 15.90 -0.08
CA VAL A 29 1.80 16.55 -0.11
C VAL A 29 1.78 17.81 0.74
N THR A 30 0.77 18.68 0.56
CA THR A 30 0.60 19.88 1.39
C THR A 30 -0.61 19.67 2.30
N VAL A 31 -0.42 19.84 3.62
CA VAL A 31 -1.54 19.80 4.59
C VAL A 31 -2.54 20.91 4.26
N GLY A 32 -3.83 20.58 4.33
CA GLY A 32 -4.94 21.44 3.87
C GLY A 32 -5.16 21.42 2.35
N GLY A 33 -4.22 20.89 1.57
CA GLY A 33 -4.38 20.65 0.12
C GLY A 33 -5.04 19.31 -0.18
N ASP A 34 -5.19 19.01 -1.47
CA ASP A 34 -5.75 17.75 -1.94
C ASP A 34 -4.64 16.75 -2.31
N ALA A 35 -4.84 15.48 -1.98
CA ALA A 35 -4.01 14.38 -2.46
C ALA A 35 -4.77 13.49 -3.44
N VAL A 36 -4.12 13.15 -4.54
CA VAL A 36 -4.60 12.20 -5.54
C VAL A 36 -3.59 11.07 -5.62
N ILE A 37 -3.91 9.95 -4.97
CA ILE A 37 -3.04 8.78 -4.87
C ILE A 37 -3.50 7.77 -5.92
N LYS A 38 -2.65 7.49 -6.91
CA LYS A 38 -2.93 6.52 -7.97
C LYS A 38 -2.26 5.19 -7.63
N PHE A 39 -3.07 4.15 -7.42
CA PHE A 39 -2.60 2.80 -7.11
C PHE A 39 -2.60 1.89 -8.33
N GLY A 40 -3.48 2.14 -9.30
CA GLY A 40 -3.69 1.28 -10.47
C GLY A 40 -5.10 0.69 -10.46
N ALA A 41 -5.73 0.56 -11.64
CA ALA A 41 -7.14 0.15 -11.77
C ALA A 41 -7.40 -1.28 -11.26
N GLU A 42 -6.37 -2.11 -11.19
CA GLU A 42 -6.38 -3.46 -10.65
C GLU A 42 -6.43 -3.51 -9.11
N VAL A 43 -6.16 -2.39 -8.44
CA VAL A 43 -6.11 -2.31 -6.98
C VAL A 43 -7.52 -2.12 -6.43
N ASN A 44 -7.99 -3.12 -5.69
CA ASN A 44 -9.32 -3.14 -5.06
C ASN A 44 -9.26 -3.08 -3.53
N GLU A 45 -8.09 -3.24 -2.92
CA GLU A 45 -7.88 -3.21 -1.47
C GLU A 45 -6.68 -2.31 -1.10
N ILE A 46 -6.88 -1.45 -0.11
CA ILE A 46 -5.84 -0.58 0.46
C ILE A 46 -5.95 -0.66 1.98
N LEU A 47 -4.83 -0.91 2.64
CA LEU A 47 -4.73 -1.10 4.08
C LEU A 47 -3.98 0.07 4.74
N GLN A 48 -4.35 0.37 5.99
CA GLN A 48 -3.62 1.29 6.87
C GLN A 48 -3.39 0.66 8.24
N VAL A 49 -2.32 1.11 8.91
CA VAL A 49 -2.01 0.75 10.29
C VAL A 49 -3.01 1.41 11.24
N VAL A 50 -3.61 0.65 12.15
CA VAL A 50 -4.62 1.15 13.10
C VAL A 50 -4.25 1.01 14.59
N GLY A 51 -3.21 0.23 14.91
CA GLY A 51 -2.78 0.04 16.30
C GLY A 51 -1.27 -0.19 16.45
N GLY A 52 -0.70 -1.08 15.63
CA GLY A 52 0.73 -1.39 15.60
C GLY A 52 1.22 -1.70 14.19
N PRO A 53 2.55 -1.81 13.97
CA PRO A 53 3.14 -1.89 12.63
C PRO A 53 2.62 -3.04 11.74
N ASP A 54 2.16 -4.11 12.37
CA ASP A 54 1.60 -5.30 11.70
C ASP A 54 0.06 -5.35 11.73
N ASP A 55 -0.60 -4.46 12.49
CA ASP A 55 -2.06 -4.40 12.58
C ASP A 55 -2.62 -3.44 11.52
N ARG A 56 -2.93 -4.04 10.36
CA ARG A 56 -3.41 -3.32 9.18
C ARG A 56 -4.84 -3.70 8.89
N GLN A 57 -5.67 -2.68 8.65
CA GLN A 57 -7.06 -2.86 8.29
C GLN A 57 -7.40 -2.16 6.98
N PRO A 58 -8.35 -2.70 6.20
CA PRO A 58 -8.72 -2.11 4.93
C PRO A 58 -9.48 -0.80 5.12
N ILE A 59 -8.97 0.27 4.51
CA ILE A 59 -9.69 1.54 4.34
C ILE A 59 -10.43 1.58 2.99
N VAL A 60 -9.99 0.78 2.02
CA VAL A 60 -10.66 0.48 0.77
C VAL A 60 -10.70 -1.03 0.61
N LYS A 61 -11.84 -1.57 0.20
CA LYS A 61 -12.04 -2.98 -0.14
C LYS A 61 -13.09 -3.12 -1.23
N ASP A 62 -12.90 -4.06 -2.15
CA ASP A 62 -13.77 -4.28 -3.31
C ASP A 62 -14.03 -2.98 -4.11
N GLY A 63 -13.01 -2.13 -4.21
CA GLY A 63 -13.06 -0.86 -4.93
C GLY A 63 -13.94 0.21 -4.28
N LYS A 64 -14.23 0.11 -2.98
CA LYS A 64 -15.03 1.08 -2.22
C LYS A 64 -14.38 1.40 -0.89
N LEU A 65 -14.62 2.60 -0.37
CA LEU A 65 -14.24 2.92 1.02
C LEU A 65 -14.98 1.99 1.99
N THR A 66 -14.25 1.44 2.96
CA THR A 66 -14.82 0.67 4.08
C THR A 66 -15.42 1.62 5.12
N ASP A 67 -16.04 1.06 6.17
CA ASP A 67 -16.50 1.87 7.30
C ASP A 67 -15.34 2.55 8.03
N LEU A 68 -14.18 1.86 8.15
CA LEU A 68 -12.96 2.46 8.67
C LEU A 68 -12.47 3.61 7.78
N GLY A 69 -12.45 3.43 6.46
CA GLY A 69 -12.10 4.49 5.51
C GLY A 69 -13.04 5.70 5.63
N ARG A 70 -14.35 5.45 5.75
CA ARG A 70 -15.36 6.50 5.97
C ARG A 70 -15.21 7.17 7.33
N GLN A 71 -14.92 6.44 8.39
CA GLN A 71 -14.68 7.00 9.72
C GLN A 71 -13.45 7.91 9.71
N LYS A 72 -12.39 7.51 9.02
CA LYS A 72 -11.14 8.25 8.96
C LYS A 72 -11.26 9.53 8.12
N PHE A 73 -11.79 9.41 6.90
CA PHE A 73 -11.78 10.51 5.94
C PHE A 73 -13.11 11.25 5.84
N GLY A 74 -14.21 10.64 6.27
CA GLY A 74 -15.55 11.17 6.06
C GLY A 74 -15.84 11.37 4.58
N GLU A 75 -16.51 12.47 4.26
CA GLU A 75 -16.82 12.87 2.88
C GLU A 75 -15.63 13.47 2.13
N ARG A 76 -14.46 13.61 2.79
CA ARG A 76 -13.26 14.17 2.16
C ARG A 76 -12.62 13.20 1.17
N ALA A 77 -12.88 11.90 1.29
CA ALA A 77 -12.28 10.89 0.44
C ALA A 77 -13.26 10.26 -0.54
N THR A 78 -12.75 9.96 -1.74
CA THR A 78 -13.42 9.13 -2.73
C THR A 78 -12.44 8.13 -3.30
N PHE A 79 -12.89 6.91 -3.55
CA PHE A 79 -12.13 5.91 -4.28
C PHE A 79 -12.86 5.55 -5.57
N ALA A 80 -12.18 5.69 -6.70
CA ALA A 80 -12.69 5.32 -8.02
C ALA A 80 -11.53 4.91 -8.92
N ASP A 81 -11.70 3.84 -9.70
CA ASP A 81 -10.77 3.40 -10.74
C ASP A 81 -9.31 3.32 -10.27
N GLY A 82 -9.08 2.74 -9.08
CA GLY A 82 -7.74 2.59 -8.54
C GLY A 82 -7.12 3.88 -7.98
N THR A 83 -7.90 4.94 -7.83
CA THR A 83 -7.44 6.26 -7.38
C THR A 83 -8.17 6.67 -6.11
N LEU A 84 -7.41 6.91 -5.03
CA LEU A 84 -7.91 7.54 -3.81
C LEU A 84 -7.67 9.05 -3.89
N THR A 85 -8.74 9.83 -3.87
CA THR A 85 -8.66 11.28 -3.72
C THR A 85 -9.05 11.65 -2.31
N ILE A 86 -8.20 12.39 -1.59
CA ILE A 86 -8.46 12.92 -0.25
C ILE A 86 -8.38 14.44 -0.33
N ARG A 87 -9.50 15.12 -0.09
CA ARG A 87 -9.56 16.58 -0.08
C ARG A 87 -9.21 17.14 1.29
N LYS A 88 -8.61 18.33 1.32
CA LYS A 88 -8.24 19.02 2.57
C LYS A 88 -7.53 18.08 3.55
N LEU A 89 -6.38 17.56 3.13
CA LEU A 89 -5.55 16.65 3.92
C LEU A 89 -5.32 17.18 5.33
N GLN A 90 -5.43 16.29 6.29
CA GLN A 90 -5.11 16.55 7.70
C GLN A 90 -3.76 15.93 8.04
N GLU A 91 -3.11 16.39 9.10
CA GLU A 91 -1.85 15.79 9.56
C GLU A 91 -2.01 14.29 9.88
N SER A 92 -3.17 13.88 10.40
CA SER A 92 -3.52 12.48 10.67
C SER A 92 -3.68 11.61 9.42
N ASP A 93 -3.79 12.23 8.23
CA ASP A 93 -3.83 11.54 6.94
C ASP A 93 -2.42 11.23 6.42
N LEU A 94 -1.37 11.83 6.99
CA LEU A 94 0.03 11.60 6.62
C LEU A 94 0.51 10.25 7.17
N THR A 95 0.29 9.20 6.38
CA THR A 95 0.56 7.82 6.79
C THR A 95 0.87 6.94 5.58
N ASP A 96 1.07 5.65 5.85
CA ASP A 96 1.36 4.62 4.86
C ASP A 96 0.07 3.99 4.34
N PHE A 97 0.00 3.86 3.02
CA PHE A 97 -1.07 3.19 2.29
C PHE A 97 -0.50 1.93 1.68
N PHE A 98 -0.83 0.78 2.26
CA PHE A 98 -0.35 -0.53 1.81
C PHE A 98 -1.34 -1.14 0.83
N TYR A 99 -0.84 -1.74 -0.25
CA TYR A 99 -1.67 -2.37 -1.27
C TYR A 99 -0.86 -3.47 -1.98
N GLN A 100 -1.47 -4.18 -2.91
CA GLN A 100 -0.80 -5.19 -3.71
C GLN A 100 -1.10 -5.03 -5.20
N ILE A 101 -0.09 -5.28 -6.03
CA ILE A 101 -0.24 -5.47 -7.48
C ILE A 101 0.36 -6.83 -7.81
N ALA A 102 -0.38 -7.70 -8.49
CA ALA A 102 0.06 -9.05 -8.86
C ALA A 102 0.68 -9.84 -7.68
N ASN A 103 0.03 -9.78 -6.49
CA ASN A 103 0.50 -10.38 -5.23
C ASN A 103 1.86 -9.86 -4.73
N LYS A 104 2.32 -8.71 -5.22
CA LYS A 104 3.52 -8.04 -4.75
C LYS A 104 3.13 -6.90 -3.81
N PRO A 105 3.71 -6.83 -2.60
CA PRO A 105 3.37 -5.80 -1.63
C PRO A 105 3.95 -4.45 -2.05
N MET A 106 3.13 -3.41 -1.93
CA MET A 106 3.46 -2.04 -2.28
C MET A 106 3.07 -1.12 -1.12
N VAL A 107 3.77 0.01 -0.99
CA VAL A 107 3.41 1.07 -0.04
C VAL A 107 3.62 2.45 -0.65
N ILE A 108 2.66 3.34 -0.41
CA ILE A 108 2.81 4.78 -0.65
C ILE A 108 2.72 5.48 0.71
N THR A 109 3.77 6.21 1.08
CA THR A 109 3.81 7.04 2.29
C THR A 109 3.49 8.48 1.92
N LEU A 110 2.51 9.10 2.57
CA LEU A 110 2.30 10.54 2.46
C LEU A 110 3.19 11.28 3.44
N GLN A 111 3.90 12.29 2.96
CA GLN A 111 4.75 13.15 3.78
C GLN A 111 4.47 14.61 3.47
N SER A 112 4.45 15.48 4.48
CA SER A 112 4.32 16.92 4.23
C SER A 112 5.51 17.42 3.42
N LYS A 113 5.25 18.26 2.41
CA LYS A 113 6.24 19.17 1.84
C LYS A 113 6.71 20.08 2.96
N GLN A 114 8.02 20.12 3.15
CA GLN A 114 8.67 21.10 4.02
C GLN A 114 8.60 22.48 3.38
#